data_AF-A0A6B3FVP1-F1
#
_entry.id   AF-A0A6B3FVP1-F1
#
_cell.length_a   1.000
_cell.length_b   1.000
_cell.length_c   1.000
_cell.angle_alpha   90.00
_cell.angle_beta   90.00
_cell.angle_gamma   90.00
#
_symmetry.space_group_name_H-M   'P 1'
#
loop_
_entity.id
_entity.type
_entity.pdbx_description
1 polymer ?
#
loop_
_entity_poly.entity_id
_entity_poly.type
_entity_poly.pdbx_seq_one_letter_code
_entity_poly.pdbx_strand_id
1 'polypeptide(L)'
;DAFLDAKKIPASEQVLVAGDFNVDGHSAEYASFLSDAGLTTPDSRTGHTYSFDTRDNSIASERYPDDPREDLDHVLHRTGHAKPSGWKNDVIKEQSAPWTVSSWGKKYTYTNLSDHYPVIGSGQ
;
A
#
# COMPACT_ATOMS: atom_id res chain seq x y z
N ASP A 1 -10.73 -8.16 -16.03
CA ASP A 1 -11.93 -7.64 -15.34
C ASP A 1 -12.76 -6.81 -16.32
N ALA A 2 -14.08 -6.82 -16.20
CA ALA A 2 -14.96 -6.22 -17.21
C ALA A 2 -14.80 -4.69 -17.40
N PHE A 3 -14.36 -3.95 -16.37
CA PHE A 3 -14.22 -2.50 -16.46
C PHE A 3 -13.01 -2.08 -17.29
N LEU A 4 -11.82 -2.59 -16.96
CA LEU A 4 -10.59 -2.29 -17.68
C LEU A 4 -10.57 -2.99 -19.05
N ASP A 5 -11.13 -4.19 -19.17
CA ASP A 5 -11.26 -4.89 -20.47
C ASP A 5 -12.10 -4.06 -21.47
N ALA A 6 -13.17 -3.41 -20.99
CA ALA A 6 -14.02 -2.55 -21.81
C ALA A 6 -13.31 -1.29 -22.34
N LYS A 7 -12.20 -0.85 -21.69
CA LYS A 7 -11.43 0.32 -22.15
C LYS A 7 -10.61 0.03 -23.40
N LYS A 8 -10.35 -1.24 -23.73
CA LYS A 8 -9.55 -1.67 -24.90
C LYS A 8 -8.21 -0.93 -24.99
N ILE A 9 -7.56 -0.73 -23.84
CA ILE A 9 -6.27 -0.06 -23.75
C ILE A 9 -5.23 -0.92 -24.51
N PRO A 10 -4.42 -0.34 -25.40
CA PRO A 10 -3.37 -1.09 -26.08
C PRO A 10 -2.39 -1.74 -25.09
N ALA A 11 -1.93 -2.96 -25.40
CA ALA A 11 -0.94 -3.65 -24.57
C ALA A 11 0.40 -2.89 -24.45
N SER A 12 0.69 -1.99 -25.40
CA SER A 12 1.86 -1.11 -25.36
C SER A 12 1.74 0.07 -24.37
N GLU A 13 0.56 0.29 -23.80
CA GLU A 13 0.32 1.35 -22.80
C GLU A 13 0.33 0.76 -21.39
N GLN A 14 0.84 1.53 -20.43
CA GLN A 14 0.86 1.14 -19.02
C GLN A 14 -0.55 1.27 -18.42
N VAL A 15 -0.94 0.29 -17.62
CA VAL A 15 -2.14 0.35 -16.79
C VAL A 15 -1.74 0.05 -15.35
N LEU A 16 -1.87 1.07 -14.51
CA LEU A 16 -1.56 1.01 -13.08
C LEU A 16 -2.85 0.94 -12.28
N VAL A 17 -2.87 0.09 -11.25
CA VAL A 17 -3.90 0.06 -10.21
C VAL A 17 -3.19 0.26 -8.88
N ALA A 18 -3.61 1.27 -8.13
CA ALA A 18 -2.88 1.74 -6.96
C ALA A 18 -3.82 2.11 -5.83
N GLY A 19 -3.43 1.77 -4.61
CA GLY A 19 -4.16 2.11 -3.39
C GLY A 19 -3.95 1.10 -2.27
N ASP A 20 -4.76 1.26 -1.23
CA ASP A 20 -4.98 0.26 -0.20
C ASP A 20 -5.89 -0.84 -0.75
N PHE A 21 -5.35 -2.05 -0.88
CA PHE A 21 -6.11 -3.21 -1.36
C PHE A 21 -6.72 -4.03 -0.22
N ASN A 22 -6.39 -3.73 1.04
CA ASN A 22 -6.77 -4.52 2.22
C ASN A 22 -6.41 -6.02 2.10
N VAL A 23 -5.31 -6.33 1.41
CA VAL A 23 -4.75 -7.68 1.30
C VAL A 23 -3.33 -7.64 1.81
N ASP A 24 -3.04 -8.34 2.90
CA ASP A 24 -1.69 -8.40 3.46
C ASP A 24 -0.73 -9.11 2.51
N GLY A 25 0.30 -8.40 2.04
CA GLY A 25 1.36 -8.88 1.16
C GLY A 25 2.17 -10.04 1.73
N HIS A 26 2.09 -10.31 3.04
CA HIS A 26 2.72 -11.46 3.70
C HIS A 26 1.81 -12.69 3.81
N SER A 27 0.54 -12.55 3.45
CA SER A 27 -0.45 -13.61 3.57
C SER A 27 -0.52 -14.49 2.31
N ALA A 28 -1.18 -15.64 2.43
CA ALA A 28 -1.48 -16.49 1.28
C ALA A 28 -2.50 -15.87 0.31
N GLU A 29 -3.32 -14.91 0.78
CA GLU A 29 -4.35 -14.25 -0.02
C GLU A 29 -3.75 -13.40 -1.14
N TYR A 30 -2.53 -12.87 -0.95
CA TYR A 30 -1.88 -11.99 -1.91
C TYR A 30 -1.73 -12.62 -3.30
N ALA A 31 -1.43 -13.92 -3.37
CA ALA A 31 -1.31 -14.62 -4.66
C ALA A 31 -2.65 -14.74 -5.39
N SER A 32 -3.74 -15.05 -4.68
CA SER A 32 -5.09 -15.08 -5.26
C SER A 32 -5.55 -13.68 -5.68
N PHE A 33 -5.32 -12.66 -4.85
CA PHE A 33 -5.63 -11.27 -5.16
C PHE A 33 -5.02 -10.83 -6.50
N LEU A 34 -3.72 -11.08 -6.72
CA LEU A 34 -3.05 -10.70 -7.97
C LEU A 34 -3.64 -11.43 -9.18
N SER A 35 -3.94 -12.72 -9.03
CA SER A 35 -4.56 -13.53 -10.10
C SER A 35 -5.95 -13.01 -10.45
N ASP A 36 -6.80 -12.82 -9.45
CA ASP A 36 -8.20 -12.41 -9.63
C ASP A 36 -8.31 -10.98 -10.19
N ALA A 37 -7.44 -10.08 -9.75
CA ALA A 37 -7.37 -8.70 -10.23
C ALA A 37 -6.63 -8.55 -11.57
N GLY A 38 -5.94 -9.60 -12.05
CA GLY A 38 -5.12 -9.54 -13.25
C GLY A 38 -3.96 -8.56 -13.13
N LEU A 39 -3.26 -8.59 -11.98
CA LEU A 39 -2.15 -7.70 -11.64
C LEU A 39 -0.84 -8.49 -11.52
N THR A 40 0.29 -7.81 -11.75
CA THR A 40 1.62 -8.41 -11.60
C THR A 40 2.30 -7.90 -10.34
N THR A 41 3.08 -8.74 -9.65
CA THR A 41 3.95 -8.29 -8.57
C THR A 41 4.92 -7.20 -9.06
N PRO A 42 5.34 -6.26 -8.19
CA PRO A 42 6.52 -5.47 -8.47
C PRO A 42 7.75 -6.39 -8.55
N ASP A 43 8.79 -5.96 -9.24
CA ASP A 43 10.07 -6.68 -9.31
C ASP A 43 10.80 -6.61 -7.96
N SER A 44 10.52 -5.59 -7.16
CA SER A 44 10.98 -5.50 -5.77
C SER A 44 10.01 -4.75 -4.87
N ARG A 45 9.96 -5.15 -3.61
CA ARG A 45 9.30 -4.42 -2.52
C ARG A 45 10.34 -4.06 -1.48
N THR A 46 10.50 -2.78 -1.20
CA THR A 46 11.60 -2.27 -0.35
C THR A 46 11.10 -1.25 0.66
N GLY A 47 12.01 -0.74 1.48
CA GLY A 47 11.69 0.24 2.52
C GLY A 47 11.24 -0.46 3.79
N HIS A 48 10.25 0.12 4.48
CA HIS A 48 9.64 -0.51 5.64
C HIS A 48 8.82 -1.74 5.24
N THR A 49 8.66 -2.69 6.15
CA THR A 49 8.03 -3.98 5.82
C THR A 49 6.50 -3.92 5.83
N TYR A 50 5.89 -2.91 6.46
CA TYR A 50 4.44 -2.86 6.69
C TYR A 50 3.90 -1.49 6.33
N SER A 51 3.04 -1.38 5.33
CA SER A 51 2.34 -0.12 5.07
C SER A 51 1.34 0.23 6.19
N PHE A 52 0.83 -0.76 6.91
CA PHE A 52 -0.02 -0.59 8.09
C PHE A 52 0.66 -1.22 9.33
N ASP A 53 1.43 -0.39 10.05
CA ASP A 53 2.20 -0.86 11.22
C ASP A 53 1.52 -0.46 12.54
N THR A 54 0.72 -1.37 13.09
CA THR A 54 0.03 -1.23 14.39
C THR A 54 0.95 -1.13 15.61
N ARG A 55 2.29 -1.17 15.44
CA ARG A 55 3.25 -1.03 16.55
C ARG A 55 3.99 0.31 16.50
N ASP A 56 4.48 0.67 15.31
CA ASP A 56 5.38 1.82 15.17
C ASP A 56 4.67 3.09 14.67
N ASN A 57 3.50 2.97 14.03
CA ASN A 57 2.71 4.13 13.63
C ASN A 57 1.91 4.65 14.83
N SER A 58 2.10 5.92 15.19
CA SER A 58 1.47 6.54 16.36
C SER A 58 -0.05 6.55 16.34
N ILE A 59 -0.68 6.55 15.16
CA ILE A 59 -2.14 6.48 15.03
C ILE A 59 -2.60 5.03 15.01
N ALA A 60 -1.96 4.16 14.21
CA ALA A 60 -2.36 2.76 14.11
C ALA A 60 -2.23 2.03 15.45
N SER A 61 -1.13 2.27 16.17
CA SER A 61 -0.88 1.66 17.50
C SER A 61 -1.87 2.09 18.57
N GLU A 62 -2.44 3.29 18.47
CA GLU A 62 -3.49 3.70 19.39
C GLU A 62 -4.86 3.12 19.01
N ARG A 63 -5.17 3.06 17.71
CA ARG A 63 -6.46 2.58 17.21
C ARG A 63 -6.60 1.05 17.30
N TYR A 64 -5.50 0.34 17.10
CA TYR A 64 -5.46 -1.12 16.92
C TYR A 64 -4.29 -1.75 17.69
N PRO A 65 -4.24 -1.57 19.02
CA PRO A 65 -3.07 -1.96 19.83
C PRO A 65 -2.77 -3.46 19.82
N ASP A 66 -3.78 -4.29 19.54
CA ASP A 66 -3.69 -5.74 19.60
C ASP A 66 -3.72 -6.41 18.21
N ASP A 67 -3.97 -5.65 17.14
CA ASP A 67 -4.04 -6.17 15.78
C ASP A 67 -2.64 -6.41 15.20
N PRO A 68 -2.48 -7.38 14.28
CA PRO A 68 -1.19 -7.61 13.62
C PRO A 68 -0.79 -6.42 12.74
N ARG A 69 0.50 -6.38 12.41
CA ARG A 69 1.03 -5.47 11.38
C ARG A 69 0.81 -6.10 10.02
N GLU A 70 0.41 -5.30 9.05
CA GLU A 70 0.04 -5.75 7.72
C GLU A 70 0.65 -4.85 6.65
N ASP A 71 0.68 -5.36 5.42
CA ASP A 71 1.22 -4.65 4.29
C ASP A 71 0.21 -4.64 3.15
N LEU A 72 -0.56 -3.54 3.08
CA LEU A 72 -1.86 -3.48 2.41
C LEU A 72 -1.85 -2.59 1.16
N ASP A 73 -0.89 -1.68 1.08
CA ASP A 73 -0.84 -0.63 0.05
C ASP A 73 0.12 -1.01 -1.08
N HIS A 74 -0.36 -0.92 -2.33
CA HIS A 74 0.44 -1.29 -3.50
C HIS A 74 0.22 -0.35 -4.69
N VAL A 75 1.20 -0.33 -5.59
CA VAL A 75 1.13 0.31 -6.92
C VAL A 75 1.53 -0.74 -7.96
N LEU A 76 0.54 -1.35 -8.61
CA LEU A 76 0.70 -2.57 -9.41
C LEU A 76 0.35 -2.35 -10.88
N HIS A 77 1.05 -3.06 -11.76
CA HIS A 77 0.73 -3.08 -13.19
C HIS A 77 -0.29 -4.17 -13.52
N ARG A 78 -1.16 -3.90 -14.50
CA ARG A 78 -2.02 -4.89 -15.12
C ARG A 78 -1.19 -5.91 -15.92
N THR A 79 -1.51 -7.19 -15.76
CA THR A 79 -0.93 -8.27 -16.56
C THR A 79 -1.21 -8.07 -18.05
N GLY A 80 -0.20 -8.28 -18.89
CA GLY A 80 -0.31 -8.16 -20.35
C GLY A 80 -0.20 -6.73 -20.90
N HIS A 81 -0.03 -5.72 -20.04
CA HIS A 81 0.24 -4.34 -20.42
C HIS A 81 1.71 -3.97 -20.21
N ALA A 82 2.13 -2.85 -20.79
CA ALA A 82 3.48 -2.35 -20.62
C ALA A 82 3.78 -2.11 -19.13
N LYS A 83 4.95 -2.60 -18.71
CA LYS A 83 5.51 -2.41 -17.38
C LYS A 83 6.98 -1.97 -17.55
N PRO A 84 7.39 -0.82 -16.99
CA PRO A 84 8.79 -0.42 -16.93
C PRO A 84 9.66 -1.50 -16.27
N SER A 85 10.92 -1.58 -16.67
CA SER A 85 11.82 -2.57 -16.07
C SER A 85 12.23 -2.16 -14.66
N GLY A 86 12.38 -3.13 -13.75
CA GLY A 86 12.78 -2.84 -12.38
C GLY A 86 11.70 -2.11 -11.58
N TRP A 87 10.42 -2.40 -11.85
CA TRP A 87 9.31 -1.77 -11.15
C TRP A 87 9.36 -2.11 -9.65
N LYS A 88 9.39 -1.09 -8.80
CA LYS A 88 9.55 -1.18 -7.35
C LYS A 88 8.35 -0.56 -6.64
N ASN A 89 7.99 -1.12 -5.49
CA ASN A 89 7.16 -0.44 -4.48
C ASN A 89 7.99 -0.21 -3.22
N ASP A 90 8.11 1.05 -2.79
CA ASP A 90 8.87 1.46 -1.61
C ASP A 90 7.92 1.95 -0.51
N VAL A 91 7.89 1.27 0.64
CA VAL A 91 7.11 1.73 1.80
C VAL A 91 7.93 2.73 2.59
N ILE A 92 7.48 3.99 2.65
CA ILE A 92 8.22 5.07 3.29
C ILE A 92 7.74 5.24 4.73
N LYS A 93 8.60 4.92 5.71
CA LYS A 93 8.32 5.11 7.14
C LYS A 93 8.43 6.57 7.58
N GLU A 94 7.68 7.44 6.91
CA GLU A 94 7.69 8.88 7.18
C GLU A 94 7.02 9.21 8.52
N GLN A 95 7.59 10.18 9.23
CA GLN A 95 7.02 10.77 10.43
C GLN A 95 6.74 12.25 10.19
N SER A 96 5.69 12.76 10.81
CA SER A 96 5.36 14.17 10.82
C SER A 96 5.97 14.88 12.03
N ALA A 97 5.97 16.22 11.99
CA ALA A 97 6.03 16.99 13.22
C ALA A 97 4.89 16.55 14.16
N PRO A 98 5.10 16.57 15.49
CA PRO A 98 4.06 16.17 16.42
C PRO A 98 2.85 17.10 16.33
N TRP A 99 1.66 16.53 16.38
CA TRP A 99 0.40 17.26 16.43
C TRP A 99 -0.52 16.66 17.50
N THR A 100 -1.28 17.53 18.17
CA THR A 100 -2.09 17.16 19.33
C THR A 100 -3.55 17.47 19.11
N VAL A 101 -4.41 16.50 19.42
CA VAL A 101 -5.87 16.67 19.48
C VAL A 101 -6.38 16.42 20.89
N SER A 102 -7.61 16.85 21.17
CA SER A 102 -8.29 16.59 22.44
C SER A 102 -9.56 15.80 22.20
N SER A 103 -9.76 14.72 22.95
CA SER A 103 -10.95 13.88 22.91
C SER A 103 -11.31 13.44 24.32
N TRP A 104 -12.58 13.61 24.71
CA TRP A 104 -13.07 13.28 26.07
C TRP A 104 -12.24 13.89 27.21
N GLY A 105 -11.76 15.14 27.05
CA GLY A 105 -10.95 15.82 28.05
C GLY A 105 -9.50 15.31 28.18
N LYS A 106 -9.09 14.33 27.36
CA LYS A 106 -7.71 13.85 27.27
C LYS A 106 -7.04 14.39 26.00
N LYS A 107 -5.75 14.71 26.10
CA LYS A 107 -4.91 15.10 24.95
C LYS A 107 -4.20 13.87 24.40
N TYR A 108 -4.14 13.78 23.07
CA TYR A 108 -3.47 12.74 22.31
C TYR A 108 -2.52 13.39 21.34
N THR A 109 -1.26 12.94 21.29
CA THR A 109 -0.22 13.50 20.42
C THR A 109 0.29 12.42 19.49
N TYR A 110 0.26 12.69 18.20
CA TYR A 110 0.69 11.78 17.14
C TYR A 110 1.87 12.36 16.37
N THR A 111 2.65 11.49 15.74
CA THR A 111 3.84 11.79 14.92
C THR A 111 3.76 11.17 13.53
N ASN A 112 2.56 10.80 13.08
CA ASN A 112 2.27 10.34 11.72
C ASN A 112 1.08 11.12 11.17
N LEU A 113 0.99 11.26 9.85
CA LEU A 113 -0.13 11.96 9.19
C LEU A 113 -1.36 11.06 8.97
N SER A 114 -1.14 9.75 8.92
CA SER A 114 -2.14 8.70 8.72
C SER A 114 -1.71 7.46 9.50
N ASP A 115 -2.61 6.51 9.71
CA ASP A 115 -2.30 5.19 10.24
C ASP A 115 -1.61 4.27 9.22
N HIS A 116 -1.64 4.63 7.93
CA HIS A 116 -0.85 3.99 6.89
C HIS A 116 0.40 4.82 6.53
N TYR A 117 1.49 4.13 6.19
CA TYR A 117 2.67 4.68 5.54
C TYR A 117 2.47 4.75 4.03
N PRO A 118 2.93 5.82 3.35
CA PRO A 118 2.80 5.95 1.91
C PRO A 118 3.70 4.95 1.17
N VAL A 119 3.21 4.49 0.00
CA VAL A 119 3.96 3.62 -0.90
C VAL A 119 4.27 4.36 -2.20
N ILE A 120 5.55 4.34 -2.61
CA ILE A 120 6.02 4.95 -3.86
C ILE A 120 6.25 3.84 -4.90
N GLY A 121 5.53 3.90 -6.02
CA GLY A 121 5.77 3.10 -7.21
C GLY A 121 6.76 3.78 -8.17
N SER A 122 7.82 3.09 -8.59
CA SER A 122 8.78 3.64 -9.57
C SER A 122 9.45 2.54 -10.40
N GLY A 123 9.92 2.87 -11.61
CA GLY A 123 10.65 1.97 -12.50
C GLY A 123 11.43 2.76 -13.55
N GLN A 124 12.24 2.06 -14.35
CA GLN A 124 13.06 2.64 -15.42
C GLN A 124 12.39 2.55 -16.78
#